data_AF-A0A6I5ZXB4-F1
#
_entry.id   AF-A0A6I5ZXB4-F1
#
_cell.length_a   1.000
_cell.length_b   1.000
_cell.length_c   1.000
_cell.angle_alpha   90.00
_cell.angle_beta   90.00
_cell.angle_gamma   90.00
#
_symmetry.space_group_name_H-M   'P 1'
#
loop_
_entity.id
_entity.type
_entity.pdbx_description
1 polymer ?
#
loop_
_entity_poly.entity_id
_entity_poly.type
_entity_poly.pdbx_seq_one_letter_code
_entity_poly.pdbx_strand_id
1 'polypeptide(L)'
;MSVEHEVPGARVPGARHATGYDDATRERLAADAAAIMARYPQERSALLPMLHLVQSEDGYVSPRGIAFCAAQLGLTTAEVSAVATFYTQFKRHPNGTYTVGVCTNTLCAVMGGDAIWEELTEHLGVDHDETTEDGAITLERIECNAACDYAPVVMVNWEFFDDQTPDSARDVVDRLRAGERVAPTRGASSVCSFKEMSRVLAGFPDGRADEGVGAGPATLRGTLLAKEKGWRAPDFPDVAHVEGQVSPSGGAPADQAQPEESKPAATGAGPTPAGQQPGADPKVGAEESSAQRPPTTPSDASPEGQQRRQRSDDAKES
;
A
#
# COMPACT_ATOMS: atom_id res chain seq x y z
N MET A 1 -34.15 19.12 28.85
CA MET A 1 -34.05 19.55 27.45
C MET A 1 -32.77 18.95 26.92
N SER A 2 -32.87 17.71 26.45
CA SER A 2 -31.73 16.96 25.92
C SER A 2 -31.50 17.44 24.49
N VAL A 3 -30.35 18.04 24.24
CA VAL A 3 -29.91 18.40 22.89
C VAL A 3 -29.25 17.15 22.34
N GLU A 4 -29.98 16.38 21.54
CA GLU A 4 -29.40 15.31 20.73
C GLU A 4 -28.48 15.98 19.71
N HIS A 5 -27.17 15.75 19.85
CA HIS A 5 -26.20 16.12 18.83
C HIS A 5 -26.31 15.08 17.71
N GLU A 6 -26.97 15.44 16.61
CA GLU A 6 -26.89 14.67 15.37
C GLU A 6 -25.44 14.65 14.90
N VAL A 7 -24.82 13.46 14.96
CA VAL A 7 -23.50 13.21 14.36
C VAL A 7 -23.69 13.22 12.84
N PRO A 8 -23.08 14.17 12.09
CA PRO A 8 -23.14 14.16 10.64
C PRO A 8 -22.30 12.99 10.14
N GLY A 9 -22.93 11.84 9.84
CA GLY A 9 -22.25 10.71 9.22
C GLY A 9 -22.69 9.34 9.68
N ALA A 10 -23.31 9.17 10.85
CA ALA A 10 -23.78 7.85 11.28
C ALA A 10 -24.95 7.37 10.40
N ARG A 11 -24.87 6.17 9.82
CA ARG A 11 -25.99 5.58 9.08
C ARG A 11 -27.14 5.30 10.04
N VAL A 12 -28.22 6.05 9.94
CA VAL A 12 -29.50 5.72 10.58
C VAL A 12 -30.18 4.62 9.75
N PRO A 13 -30.52 3.44 10.33
CA PRO A 13 -31.29 2.42 9.63
C PRO A 13 -32.61 3.00 9.09
N GLY A 14 -32.81 2.93 7.78
CA GLY A 14 -34.02 3.47 7.11
C GLY A 14 -33.88 4.89 6.55
N ALA A 15 -32.74 5.56 6.68
CA ALA A 15 -32.49 6.84 6.03
C ALA A 15 -32.50 6.69 4.50
N ARG A 16 -33.26 7.55 3.81
CA ARG A 16 -33.23 7.63 2.34
C ARG A 16 -31.94 8.31 1.91
N HIS A 17 -31.09 7.61 1.16
CA HIS A 17 -29.90 8.23 0.58
C HIS A 17 -30.31 9.28 -0.45
N ALA A 18 -29.71 10.46 -0.39
CA ALA A 18 -29.79 11.43 -1.47
C ALA A 18 -29.27 10.75 -2.76
N THR A 19 -30.07 10.78 -3.81
CA THR A 19 -29.77 10.10 -5.09
C THR A 19 -28.88 10.94 -6.01
N GLY A 20 -28.44 12.13 -5.57
CA GLY A 20 -27.58 13.02 -6.33
C GLY A 20 -26.95 14.11 -5.47
N TYR A 21 -25.99 14.81 -6.07
CA TYR A 21 -25.37 16.02 -5.52
C TYR A 21 -26.24 17.25 -5.84
N ASP A 22 -26.13 18.30 -5.01
CA ASP A 22 -26.64 19.62 -5.36
C ASP A 22 -25.97 20.15 -6.64
N ASP A 23 -26.58 21.16 -7.27
CA ASP A 23 -26.12 21.65 -8.57
C ASP A 23 -24.67 22.13 -8.57
N ALA A 24 -24.26 22.86 -7.53
CA ALA A 24 -22.91 23.43 -7.43
C ALA A 24 -21.86 22.33 -7.22
N THR A 25 -22.14 21.37 -6.34
CA THR A 25 -21.25 20.22 -6.12
C THR A 25 -21.17 19.34 -7.37
N ARG A 26 -22.30 19.08 -8.04
CA ARG A 26 -22.32 18.30 -9.28
C ARG A 26 -21.51 18.97 -10.39
N GLU A 27 -21.62 20.28 -10.56
CA GLU A 27 -20.87 21.03 -11.57
C GLU A 27 -19.36 20.96 -11.34
N ARG A 28 -18.92 21.18 -10.08
CA ARG A 28 -17.51 21.04 -9.70
C ARG A 28 -16.97 19.63 -9.98
N LEU A 29 -17.69 18.61 -9.52
CA LEU A 29 -17.29 17.21 -9.74
C LEU A 29 -17.29 16.84 -11.22
N ALA A 30 -18.22 17.36 -12.03
CA ALA A 30 -18.27 17.10 -13.47
C ALA A 30 -17.06 17.71 -14.20
N ALA A 31 -16.62 18.90 -13.80
CA ALA A 31 -15.40 19.52 -14.35
C ALA A 31 -14.15 18.69 -14.01
N ASP A 32 -14.01 18.26 -12.75
CA ASP A 32 -12.92 17.38 -12.32
C ASP A 32 -12.97 16.02 -13.03
N ALA A 33 -14.17 15.44 -13.18
CA ALA A 33 -14.39 14.18 -13.89
C ALA A 33 -13.93 14.26 -15.35
N ALA A 34 -14.29 15.33 -16.06
CA ALA A 34 -13.86 15.56 -17.43
C ALA A 34 -12.32 15.61 -17.54
N ALA A 35 -11.65 16.25 -16.59
CA ALA A 35 -10.19 16.29 -16.54
C ALA A 35 -9.55 14.91 -16.29
N ILE A 36 -10.19 14.06 -15.47
CA ILE A 36 -9.76 12.67 -15.27
C ILE A 36 -9.96 11.85 -16.55
N MET A 37 -11.16 11.90 -17.14
CA MET A 37 -11.52 11.13 -18.34
C MET A 37 -10.60 11.45 -19.52
N ALA A 38 -10.23 12.72 -19.68
CA ALA A 38 -9.31 13.17 -20.75
C ALA A 38 -7.91 12.52 -20.70
N ARG A 39 -7.52 11.91 -19.58
CA ARG A 39 -6.23 11.21 -19.43
C ARG A 39 -6.23 9.83 -20.08
N TYR A 40 -7.40 9.30 -20.44
CA TYR A 40 -7.54 7.93 -20.91
C TYR A 40 -8.16 7.88 -22.31
N PRO A 41 -7.66 7.00 -23.19
CA PRO A 41 -8.28 6.78 -24.51
C PRO A 41 -9.63 6.04 -24.40
N GLN A 42 -9.85 5.31 -23.31
CA GLN A 42 -11.10 4.61 -23.02
C GLN A 42 -11.68 5.18 -21.73
N GLU A 43 -12.90 5.70 -21.78
CA GLU A 43 -13.55 6.37 -20.64
C GLU A 43 -13.64 5.46 -19.42
N ARG A 44 -13.95 4.17 -19.60
CA ARG A 44 -14.03 3.18 -18.51
C ARG A 44 -12.76 3.10 -17.67
N SER A 45 -11.58 3.39 -18.24
CA SER A 45 -10.31 3.39 -17.50
C SER A 45 -10.20 4.50 -16.46
N ALA A 46 -11.06 5.53 -16.52
CA ALA A 46 -11.14 6.60 -15.54
C ALA A 46 -11.84 6.18 -14.23
N LEU A 47 -12.44 4.98 -14.15
CA LEU A 47 -13.28 4.61 -13.02
C LEU A 47 -12.56 4.64 -11.66
N LEU A 48 -11.33 4.15 -11.57
CA LEU A 48 -10.58 4.14 -10.30
C LEU A 48 -10.30 5.56 -9.77
N PRO A 49 -9.72 6.49 -10.54
CA PRO A 49 -9.56 7.87 -10.08
C PRO A 49 -10.90 8.60 -9.87
N MET A 50 -11.95 8.24 -10.62
CA MET A 50 -13.31 8.77 -10.39
C MET A 50 -13.89 8.34 -9.03
N LEU A 51 -13.62 7.11 -8.59
CA LEU A 51 -14.01 6.63 -7.26
C LEU A 51 -13.26 7.37 -6.15
N HIS A 52 -11.98 7.68 -6.35
CA HIS A 52 -11.22 8.56 -5.46
C HIS A 52 -11.77 9.99 -5.45
N LEU A 53 -12.21 10.51 -6.60
CA LEU A 53 -12.80 11.85 -6.69
C LEU A 53 -14.07 11.96 -5.84
N VAL A 54 -15.01 11.01 -5.97
CA VAL A 54 -16.25 11.04 -5.15
C VAL A 54 -15.94 10.79 -3.67
N GLN A 55 -14.94 9.96 -3.37
CA GLN A 55 -14.45 9.77 -2.01
C GLN A 55 -13.83 11.05 -1.42
N SER A 56 -13.18 11.88 -2.24
CA SER A 56 -12.68 13.20 -1.81
C SER A 56 -13.79 14.19 -1.45
N GLU A 57 -14.98 14.02 -2.01
CA GLU A 57 -16.15 14.84 -1.70
C GLU A 57 -16.90 14.32 -0.47
N ASP A 58 -17.15 13.00 -0.44
CA ASP A 58 -18.06 12.39 0.53
C ASP A 58 -17.35 11.76 1.74
N GLY A 59 -16.02 11.59 1.68
CA GLY A 59 -15.24 10.82 2.66
C GLY A 59 -15.36 9.30 2.48
N TYR A 60 -16.16 8.84 1.52
CA TYR A 60 -16.34 7.43 1.15
C TYR A 60 -17.05 7.34 -0.21
N VAL A 61 -17.06 6.16 -0.83
CA VAL A 61 -17.82 5.88 -2.06
C VAL A 61 -19.31 5.73 -1.70
N SER A 62 -20.02 6.86 -1.75
CA SER A 62 -21.44 6.94 -1.43
C SER A 62 -22.34 6.46 -2.58
N PRO A 63 -23.63 6.15 -2.32
CA PRO A 63 -24.57 5.82 -3.39
C PRO A 63 -24.72 6.92 -4.46
N ARG A 64 -24.66 8.21 -4.06
CA ARG A 64 -24.67 9.33 -5.02
C ARG A 64 -23.38 9.41 -5.83
N GLY A 65 -22.23 9.09 -5.21
CA GLY A 65 -20.95 8.98 -5.90
C GLY A 65 -20.95 7.87 -6.95
N ILE A 66 -21.48 6.69 -6.61
CA ILE A 66 -21.68 5.57 -7.54
C ILE A 66 -22.56 5.98 -8.72
N ALA A 67 -23.70 6.62 -8.45
CA ALA A 67 -24.61 7.10 -9.49
C ALA A 67 -23.95 8.16 -10.39
N PHE A 68 -23.15 9.06 -9.81
CA PHE A 68 -22.38 10.06 -10.54
C PHE A 68 -21.35 9.42 -11.47
N CYS A 69 -20.50 8.51 -10.97
CA CYS A 69 -19.50 7.81 -11.80
C CYS A 69 -20.16 6.99 -12.92
N ALA A 70 -21.27 6.31 -12.62
CA ALA A 70 -22.05 5.56 -13.60
C ALA A 70 -22.55 6.46 -14.74
N ALA A 71 -23.11 7.61 -14.41
CA ALA A 71 -23.60 8.58 -15.39
C ALA A 71 -22.47 9.18 -16.24
N GLN A 72 -21.34 9.55 -15.64
CA GLN A 72 -20.21 10.15 -16.36
C GLN A 72 -19.53 9.20 -17.34
N LEU A 73 -19.46 7.90 -17.00
CA LEU A 73 -18.71 6.90 -17.78
C LEU A 73 -19.61 5.99 -18.65
N GLY A 74 -20.92 6.23 -18.66
CA GLY A 74 -21.88 5.39 -19.37
C GLY A 74 -21.92 3.94 -18.83
N LEU A 75 -21.67 3.75 -17.53
CA LEU A 75 -21.69 2.45 -16.87
C LEU A 75 -22.97 2.25 -16.07
N THR A 76 -23.27 1.00 -15.71
CA THR A 76 -24.31 0.73 -14.72
C THR A 76 -23.80 0.99 -13.30
N THR A 77 -24.71 1.34 -12.38
CA THR A 77 -24.36 1.45 -10.95
C THR A 77 -23.86 0.13 -10.38
N ALA A 78 -24.31 -1.01 -10.92
CA ALA A 78 -23.84 -2.34 -10.56
C ALA A 78 -22.37 -2.56 -10.92
N GLU A 79 -21.94 -2.18 -12.14
CA GLU A 79 -20.53 -2.27 -12.55
C GLU A 79 -19.63 -1.40 -11.68
N VAL A 80 -20.05 -0.17 -11.39
CA VAL A 80 -19.31 0.74 -10.51
C VAL A 80 -19.22 0.16 -9.09
N SER A 81 -20.33 -0.35 -8.57
CA SER A 81 -20.38 -0.96 -7.23
C SER A 81 -19.45 -2.19 -7.14
N ALA A 82 -19.41 -3.03 -8.17
CA ALA A 82 -18.54 -4.20 -8.21
C ALA A 82 -17.06 -3.81 -8.09
N VAL A 83 -16.64 -2.75 -8.79
CA VAL A 83 -15.26 -2.24 -8.68
C VAL A 83 -15.00 -1.61 -7.31
N ALA A 84 -15.94 -0.82 -6.78
CA ALA A 84 -15.82 -0.22 -5.46
C ALA A 84 -15.76 -1.26 -4.32
N THR A 85 -16.36 -2.44 -4.50
CA THR A 85 -16.26 -3.55 -3.54
C THR A 85 -15.01 -4.41 -3.71
N PHE A 86 -14.36 -4.35 -4.87
CA PHE A 86 -13.20 -5.19 -5.16
C PHE A 86 -11.91 -4.63 -4.55
N TYR A 87 -11.72 -3.31 -4.60
CA TYR A 87 -10.52 -2.67 -4.05
C TYR A 87 -10.79 -2.11 -2.66
N THR A 88 -9.97 -2.51 -1.68
CA THR A 88 -10.07 -2.10 -0.27
C THR A 88 -9.80 -0.60 -0.02
N GLN A 89 -9.14 0.07 -0.97
CA GLN A 89 -8.87 1.52 -0.92
C GLN A 89 -10.13 2.38 -1.01
N PHE A 90 -11.24 1.82 -1.50
CA PHE A 90 -12.51 2.51 -1.63
C PHE A 90 -13.39 2.22 -0.42
N LYS A 91 -13.55 3.22 0.45
CA LYS A 91 -14.37 3.10 1.66
C LYS A 91 -15.83 3.07 1.26
N ARG A 92 -16.57 2.08 1.73
CA ARG A 92 -17.99 1.91 1.40
C ARG A 92 -18.91 2.44 2.50
N HIS A 93 -18.32 2.91 3.59
CA HIS A 93 -18.96 3.45 4.77
C HIS A 93 -18.25 4.76 5.15
N PRO A 94 -18.93 5.67 5.89
CA PRO A 94 -18.29 6.88 6.41
C PRO A 94 -16.95 6.53 7.08
N ASN A 95 -15.90 7.23 6.65
CA ASN A 95 -14.55 7.07 7.15
C ASN A 95 -14.17 8.28 7.99
N GLY A 96 -13.26 8.08 8.95
CA GLY A 96 -12.72 9.13 9.78
C GLY A 96 -11.89 10.14 8.98
N THR A 97 -11.48 11.21 9.66
CA THR A 97 -10.56 12.20 9.09
C THR A 97 -9.23 11.55 8.68
N TYR A 98 -8.81 10.52 9.41
CA TYR A 98 -7.60 9.74 9.14
C TYR A 98 -7.91 8.24 9.15
N THR A 99 -7.52 7.54 8.08
CA THR A 99 -7.45 6.08 8.07
C THR A 99 -6.07 5.66 8.55
N VAL A 100 -6.01 4.98 9.68
CA VAL A 100 -4.79 4.47 10.31
C VAL A 100 -4.72 2.97 10.09
N GLY A 101 -3.78 2.53 9.28
CA GLY A 101 -3.58 1.12 8.93
C GLY A 101 -2.34 0.53 9.60
N VAL A 102 -2.48 -0.60 10.30
CA VAL A 102 -1.36 -1.34 10.90
C VAL A 102 -1.04 -2.57 10.05
N CYS A 103 0.18 -2.66 9.52
CA CYS A 103 0.61 -3.84 8.79
C CYS A 103 0.83 -5.01 9.76
N THR A 104 0.06 -6.08 9.59
CA THR A 104 0.21 -7.32 10.39
C THR A 104 0.64 -8.51 9.54
N ASN A 105 1.21 -8.26 8.36
CA ASN A 105 1.78 -9.33 7.54
C ASN A 105 3.13 -9.79 8.11
N THR A 106 3.63 -10.94 7.67
CA THR A 106 4.64 -11.78 8.35
C THR A 106 5.79 -11.01 8.98
N LEU A 107 6.47 -10.12 8.24
CA LEU A 107 7.62 -9.41 8.80
C LEU A 107 7.20 -8.38 9.86
N CYS A 108 6.17 -7.58 9.59
CA CYS A 108 5.70 -6.61 10.58
C CYS A 108 5.14 -7.31 11.81
N ALA A 109 4.39 -8.41 11.65
CA ALA A 109 3.91 -9.22 12.77
C ALA A 109 5.06 -9.68 13.69
N VAL A 110 6.13 -10.24 13.11
CA VAL A 110 7.34 -10.66 13.86
C VAL A 110 8.02 -9.49 14.56
N MET A 111 8.03 -8.31 13.94
CA MET A 111 8.68 -7.11 14.49
C MET A 111 7.83 -6.33 15.49
N GLY A 112 6.56 -6.70 15.72
CA GLY A 112 5.67 -6.05 16.70
C GLY A 112 4.41 -5.40 16.14
N GLY A 113 4.08 -5.61 14.87
CA GLY A 113 2.87 -5.12 14.21
C GLY A 113 1.57 -5.62 14.87
N ASP A 114 1.55 -6.88 15.32
CA ASP A 114 0.38 -7.41 16.06
C ASP A 114 0.23 -6.73 17.43
N ALA A 115 1.33 -6.41 18.10
CA ALA A 115 1.30 -5.67 19.38
C ALA A 115 0.81 -4.23 19.19
N ILE A 116 1.20 -3.57 18.08
CA ILE A 116 0.67 -2.25 17.72
C ILE A 116 -0.83 -2.34 17.44
N TRP A 117 -1.27 -3.37 16.72
CA TRP A 117 -2.69 -3.58 16.43
C TRP A 117 -3.52 -3.73 17.70
N GLU A 118 -3.09 -4.60 18.63
CA GLU A 118 -3.76 -4.82 19.91
C GLU A 118 -3.84 -3.53 20.73
N GLU A 119 -2.73 -2.82 20.85
CA GLU A 119 -2.64 -1.54 21.58
C GLU A 119 -3.61 -0.48 21.04
N LEU A 120 -3.64 -0.28 19.72
CA LEU A 120 -4.51 0.73 19.11
C LEU A 120 -5.98 0.34 19.18
N THR A 121 -6.30 -0.95 19.03
CA THR A 121 -7.68 -1.46 19.16
C THR A 121 -8.21 -1.20 20.58
N GLU A 122 -7.42 -1.52 21.62
CA GLU A 122 -7.79 -1.28 23.02
C GLU A 122 -7.91 0.21 23.34
N HIS A 123 -6.95 1.02 22.87
CA HIS A 123 -6.93 2.46 23.14
C HIS A 123 -8.08 3.22 22.48
N LEU A 124 -8.34 2.93 21.20
CA LEU A 124 -9.35 3.63 20.41
C LEU A 124 -10.76 3.07 20.64
N GLY A 125 -10.87 1.84 21.15
CA GLY A 125 -12.14 1.17 21.40
C GLY A 125 -12.90 0.81 20.12
N VAL A 126 -12.18 0.55 19.02
CA VAL A 126 -12.72 0.22 17.69
C VAL A 126 -11.98 -0.97 17.10
N ASP A 127 -12.64 -1.80 16.31
CA ASP A 127 -12.05 -2.92 15.58
C ASP A 127 -11.69 -2.52 14.11
N HIS A 128 -11.28 -3.49 13.30
CA HIS A 128 -10.98 -3.31 11.88
C HIS A 128 -12.15 -2.71 11.09
N ASP A 129 -11.84 -1.66 10.32
CA ASP A 129 -12.78 -0.90 9.46
C ASP A 129 -13.88 -0.18 10.28
N GLU A 130 -13.63 0.04 11.58
CA GLU A 130 -14.48 0.86 12.45
C GLU A 130 -13.86 2.24 12.70
N THR A 131 -14.72 3.20 13.03
CA THR A 131 -14.34 4.61 13.21
C THR A 131 -14.66 5.06 14.62
N THR A 132 -13.75 5.80 15.24
CA THR A 132 -13.92 6.37 16.58
C THR A 132 -15.16 7.28 16.65
N GLU A 133 -15.78 7.39 17.83
CA GLU A 133 -17.02 8.17 18.01
C GLU A 133 -16.86 9.65 17.64
N ASP A 134 -15.66 10.20 17.78
CA ASP A 134 -15.32 11.58 17.40
C ASP A 134 -15.13 11.76 15.87
N GLY A 135 -15.19 10.68 15.08
CA GLY A 135 -15.01 10.70 13.63
C GLY A 135 -13.57 10.98 13.18
N ALA A 136 -12.59 10.91 14.09
CA ALA A 136 -11.21 11.25 13.77
C ALA A 136 -10.47 10.09 13.10
N ILE A 137 -10.53 8.88 13.65
CA ILE A 137 -9.71 7.73 13.24
C ILE A 137 -10.60 6.59 12.76
N THR A 138 -10.35 6.09 11.54
CA THR A 138 -10.75 4.73 11.12
C THR A 138 -9.55 3.81 11.25
N LEU A 139 -9.69 2.73 12.01
CA LEU A 139 -8.58 1.80 12.26
C LEU A 139 -8.67 0.60 11.33
N GLU A 140 -7.57 0.26 10.65
CA GLU A 140 -7.52 -0.87 9.72
C GLU A 140 -6.36 -1.81 10.03
N ARG A 141 -6.69 -3.08 10.23
CA ARG A 141 -5.71 -4.15 10.06
C ARG A 141 -5.42 -4.33 8.57
N ILE A 142 -4.22 -3.97 8.13
CA ILE A 142 -3.86 -3.99 6.71
C ILE A 142 -2.81 -5.06 6.39
N GLU A 143 -2.78 -5.41 5.10
CA GLU A 143 -1.80 -6.32 4.52
C GLU A 143 -0.47 -5.61 4.21
N CYS A 144 0.43 -6.31 3.51
CA CYS A 144 1.74 -5.81 3.16
C CYS A 144 1.69 -4.53 2.29
N ASN A 145 2.31 -3.45 2.79
CA ASN A 145 2.54 -2.20 2.05
C ASN A 145 3.93 -2.09 1.40
N ALA A 146 4.67 -3.20 1.32
CA ALA A 146 6.01 -3.26 0.71
C ALA A 146 7.07 -2.31 1.33
N ALA A 147 6.92 -1.93 2.60
CA ALA A 147 7.89 -1.13 3.37
C ALA A 147 8.60 -1.98 4.45
N CYS A 148 8.88 -3.24 4.12
CA CYS A 148 9.42 -4.25 5.03
C CYS A 148 10.81 -3.91 5.60
N ASP A 149 11.57 -3.07 4.91
CA ASP A 149 12.88 -2.57 5.33
C ASP A 149 12.82 -1.61 6.54
N TYR A 150 11.63 -1.15 6.93
CA TYR A 150 11.37 -0.33 8.11
C TYR A 150 10.26 -0.88 9.02
N ALA A 151 10.07 -2.20 9.02
CA ALA A 151 9.07 -2.86 9.86
C ALA A 151 9.34 -2.65 11.38
N PRO A 152 8.32 -2.42 12.21
CA PRO A 152 6.88 -2.38 11.89
C PRO A 152 6.41 -1.06 11.26
N VAL A 153 5.48 -1.17 10.30
CA VAL A 153 4.96 -0.02 9.56
C VAL A 153 3.48 0.23 9.88
N VAL A 154 3.18 1.46 10.25
CA VAL A 154 1.83 2.04 10.29
C VAL A 154 1.68 2.99 9.11
N MET A 155 0.48 3.10 8.57
CA MET A 155 0.15 4.02 7.49
C MET A 155 -0.97 4.95 7.92
N VAL A 156 -0.85 6.25 7.67
CA VAL A 156 -1.93 7.21 7.90
C VAL A 156 -2.24 7.90 6.59
N ASN A 157 -3.43 7.68 6.02
CA ASN A 157 -3.83 8.25 4.72
C ASN A 157 -2.71 8.15 3.66
N TRP A 158 -2.16 6.94 3.43
CA TRP A 158 -1.09 6.65 2.47
C TRP A 158 0.32 7.21 2.78
N GLU A 159 0.50 7.84 3.95
CA GLU A 159 1.81 8.26 4.43
C GLU A 159 2.41 7.22 5.39
N PHE A 160 3.72 7.00 5.31
CA PHE A 160 4.40 5.94 6.07
C PHE A 160 4.92 6.41 7.43
N PHE A 161 4.56 5.67 8.47
CA PHE A 161 5.11 5.74 9.82
C PHE A 161 5.90 4.48 10.06
N ASP A 162 7.20 4.62 9.91
CA ASP A 162 8.19 3.55 9.98
C ASP A 162 8.67 3.30 11.41
N ASP A 163 9.28 2.13 11.64
CA ASP A 163 9.92 1.73 12.90
C ASP A 163 9.02 1.95 14.13
N GLN A 164 7.71 1.73 13.95
CA GLN A 164 6.73 2.04 15.00
C GLN A 164 6.78 1.04 16.14
N THR A 165 6.39 1.54 17.30
CA THR A 165 6.17 0.79 18.54
C THR A 165 4.73 1.03 19.01
N PRO A 166 4.19 0.21 19.93
CA PRO A 166 2.87 0.48 20.52
C PRO A 166 2.74 1.91 21.06
N ASP A 167 3.73 2.38 21.83
CA ASP A 167 3.73 3.73 22.41
C ASP A 167 3.77 4.83 21.34
N SER A 168 4.63 4.69 20.32
CA SER A 168 4.75 5.72 19.27
C SER A 168 3.52 5.75 18.36
N ALA A 169 2.91 4.60 18.08
CA ALA A 169 1.67 4.52 17.31
C ALA A 169 0.50 5.16 18.08
N ARG A 170 0.43 4.94 19.40
CA ARG A 170 -0.52 5.60 20.30
C ARG A 170 -0.35 7.13 20.28
N ASP A 171 0.88 7.62 20.41
CA ASP A 171 1.18 9.07 20.33
C ASP A 171 0.71 9.67 18.99
N VAL A 172 0.98 8.98 17.87
CA VAL A 172 0.54 9.43 16.54
C VAL A 172 -0.98 9.60 16.50
N VAL A 173 -1.76 8.58 16.92
CA VAL A 173 -3.23 8.68 16.85
C VAL A 173 -3.79 9.73 17.81
N ASP A 174 -3.21 9.90 19.00
CA ASP A 174 -3.65 10.91 19.96
C ASP A 174 -3.42 12.33 19.45
N ARG A 175 -2.25 12.58 18.85
CA ARG A 175 -1.93 13.89 18.25
C ARG A 175 -2.83 14.20 17.05
N LEU A 176 -3.15 13.19 16.23
CA LEU A 176 -4.12 13.36 15.14
C LEU A 176 -5.52 13.70 15.66
N ARG A 177 -5.99 13.03 16.71
CA ARG A 177 -7.28 13.33 17.37
C ARG A 177 -7.30 14.70 18.02
N ALA A 178 -6.16 15.17 18.52
CA ALA A 178 -5.99 16.53 19.04
C ALA A 178 -5.93 17.61 17.93
N GLY A 179 -5.95 17.22 16.65
CA GLY A 179 -5.88 18.13 15.52
C GLY A 179 -4.48 18.70 15.26
N GLU A 180 -3.44 18.06 15.78
CA GLU A 180 -2.06 18.47 15.55
C GLU A 180 -1.59 18.12 14.13
N ARG A 181 -0.61 18.89 13.64
CA ARG A 181 0.11 18.53 12.42
C ARG A 181 1.14 17.46 12.73
N VAL A 182 0.83 16.22 12.36
CA VAL A 182 1.73 15.07 12.52
C VAL A 182 2.46 14.80 11.20
N ALA A 183 3.78 14.68 11.25
CA ALA A 183 4.61 14.33 10.11
C ALA A 183 4.86 12.82 10.02
N PRO A 184 4.75 12.20 8.84
CA PRO A 184 5.22 10.83 8.61
C PRO A 184 6.74 10.72 8.70
N THR A 185 7.24 9.49 8.84
CA THR A 185 8.69 9.23 8.86
C THR A 185 9.31 9.49 7.49
N ARG A 186 8.57 9.17 6.42
CA ARG A 186 8.92 9.45 5.03
C ARG A 186 7.73 10.05 4.32
N GLY A 187 7.94 11.17 3.65
CA GLY A 187 6.92 11.85 2.85
C GLY A 187 6.76 13.31 3.26
N ALA A 188 5.55 13.82 3.08
CA ALA A 188 5.29 15.24 3.21
C ALA A 188 5.43 15.75 4.65
N SER A 189 5.60 17.06 4.82
CA SER A 189 5.80 17.73 6.13
C SER A 189 4.66 17.55 7.17
N SER A 190 3.53 16.99 6.76
CA SER A 190 2.41 16.58 7.62
C SER A 190 1.42 15.70 6.85
N VAL A 191 0.72 14.80 7.53
CA VAL A 191 -0.40 14.08 6.92
C VAL A 191 -1.54 15.06 6.57
N CYS A 192 -2.27 14.77 5.49
CA CYS A 192 -3.52 15.47 5.15
C CYS A 192 -4.73 14.60 5.53
N SER A 193 -5.93 15.16 5.47
CA SER A 193 -7.17 14.40 5.72
C SER A 193 -7.42 13.36 4.63
N PHE A 194 -8.25 12.36 4.93
CA PHE A 194 -8.60 11.29 4.00
C PHE A 194 -9.24 11.81 2.72
N LYS A 195 -10.03 12.89 2.82
CA LYS A 195 -10.66 13.57 1.69
C LYS A 195 -9.62 14.28 0.81
N GLU A 196 -8.67 14.98 1.41
CA GLU A 196 -7.57 15.64 0.69
C GLU A 196 -6.68 14.61 -0.01
N MET A 197 -6.31 13.53 0.68
CA MET A 197 -5.51 12.47 0.07
C MET A 197 -6.26 11.77 -1.07
N SER A 198 -7.57 11.53 -0.91
CA SER A 198 -8.40 10.97 -1.99
C SER A 198 -8.43 11.90 -3.21
N ARG A 199 -8.38 13.23 -3.02
CA ARG A 199 -8.26 14.17 -4.13
C ARG A 199 -6.92 14.04 -4.85
N VAL A 200 -5.82 13.87 -4.11
CA VAL A 200 -4.49 13.60 -4.68
C VAL A 200 -4.51 12.27 -5.47
N LEU A 201 -5.11 11.21 -4.92
CA LEU A 201 -5.25 9.90 -5.59
C LEU A 201 -6.18 9.93 -6.81
N ALA A 202 -7.13 10.87 -6.90
CA ALA A 202 -7.89 11.16 -8.11
C ALA A 202 -7.02 11.85 -9.21
N GLY A 203 -5.77 12.15 -8.88
CA GLY A 203 -4.78 12.76 -9.75
C GLY A 203 -4.88 14.29 -9.80
N PHE A 204 -5.25 14.91 -8.69
CA PHE A 204 -5.13 16.36 -8.51
C PHE A 204 -4.03 16.65 -7.48
N PRO A 205 -2.78 16.86 -7.91
CA PRO A 205 -1.66 17.03 -7.01
C PRO A 205 -1.85 18.23 -6.07
N ASP A 206 -1.39 18.08 -4.84
CA ASP A 206 -1.36 19.13 -3.81
C ASP A 206 -0.02 19.89 -3.77
N GLY A 207 0.93 19.50 -4.63
CA GLY A 207 2.27 20.09 -4.72
C GLY A 207 3.29 19.51 -3.73
N ARG A 208 2.96 18.42 -3.05
CA ARG A 208 3.77 17.88 -1.94
C ARG A 208 4.47 16.55 -2.27
N ALA A 209 4.32 16.07 -3.50
CA ALA A 209 4.85 14.77 -3.95
C ALA A 209 6.37 14.62 -3.81
N ASP A 210 7.12 15.72 -3.89
CA ASP A 210 8.58 15.73 -3.79
C ASP A 210 9.08 16.12 -2.37
N GLU A 211 8.18 16.25 -1.40
CA GLU A 211 8.57 16.48 0.00
C GLU A 211 9.10 15.19 0.66
N GLY A 212 10.10 15.34 1.53
CA GLY A 212 10.65 14.24 2.33
C GLY A 212 11.68 13.39 1.61
N VAL A 213 11.93 12.20 2.16
CA VAL A 213 12.94 11.26 1.64
C VAL A 213 12.24 10.14 0.88
N GLY A 214 12.48 10.04 -0.43
CA GLY A 214 11.87 9.00 -1.28
C GLY A 214 12.38 7.58 -1.00
N ALA A 215 13.70 7.41 -0.85
CA ALA A 215 14.32 6.13 -0.48
C ALA A 215 15.31 6.35 0.66
N GLY A 216 15.03 5.76 1.83
CA GLY A 216 15.88 5.92 3.00
C GLY A 216 17.09 4.97 3.02
N PRO A 217 17.95 5.06 4.05
CA PRO A 217 19.20 4.30 4.12
C PRO A 217 19.04 2.78 4.08
N ALA A 218 17.97 2.23 4.70
CA ALA A 218 17.73 0.79 4.71
C ALA A 218 17.42 0.28 3.30
N THR A 219 16.55 0.99 2.58
CA THR A 219 16.18 0.72 1.18
C THR A 219 17.39 0.71 0.25
N LEU A 220 18.29 1.68 0.43
CA LEU A 220 19.46 1.87 -0.45
C LEU A 220 20.63 0.96 -0.11
N ARG A 221 20.59 0.22 1.00
CA ARG A 221 21.76 -0.51 1.51
C ARG A 221 22.30 -1.53 0.51
N GLY A 222 21.43 -2.28 -0.15
CA GLY A 222 21.81 -3.24 -1.18
C GLY A 222 22.51 -2.59 -2.37
N THR A 223 21.97 -1.47 -2.86
CA THR A 223 22.53 -0.72 -3.98
C THR A 223 23.90 -0.12 -3.66
N LEU A 224 24.06 0.45 -2.46
CA LEU A 224 25.34 1.00 -2.03
C LEU A 224 26.41 -0.09 -1.91
N LEU A 225 26.08 -1.24 -1.31
CA LEU A 225 26.99 -2.37 -1.19
C LEU A 225 27.41 -2.93 -2.55
N ALA A 226 26.46 -3.01 -3.50
CA ALA A 226 26.76 -3.47 -4.85
C ALA A 226 27.75 -2.53 -5.56
N LYS A 227 27.58 -1.21 -5.41
CA LYS A 227 28.52 -0.21 -5.95
C LYS A 227 29.91 -0.32 -5.32
N GLU A 228 29.98 -0.41 -3.98
CA GLU A 228 31.26 -0.55 -3.26
C GLU A 228 32.05 -1.79 -3.71
N LYS A 229 31.35 -2.90 -4.00
CA LYS A 229 31.98 -4.16 -4.40
C LYS A 229 32.12 -4.34 -5.92
N GLY A 230 31.67 -3.37 -6.71
CA GLY A 230 31.65 -3.48 -8.17
C GLY A 230 30.74 -4.61 -8.69
N TRP A 231 29.73 -5.02 -7.93
CA TRP A 231 28.78 -6.05 -8.33
C TRP A 231 27.90 -5.55 -9.48
N ARG A 232 27.75 -6.39 -10.51
CA ARG A 232 26.80 -6.16 -11.61
C ARG A 232 25.97 -7.43 -11.82
N ALA A 233 24.74 -7.24 -12.27
CA ALA A 233 23.94 -8.36 -12.74
C ALA A 233 24.67 -9.03 -13.92
N PRO A 234 24.63 -10.37 -14.04
CA PRO A 234 25.06 -11.05 -15.25
C PRO A 234 24.29 -10.52 -16.46
N ASP A 235 24.90 -10.60 -17.64
CA ASP A 235 24.18 -10.34 -18.88
C ASP A 235 23.02 -11.32 -19.00
N PHE A 236 21.83 -10.81 -19.28
CA PHE A 236 20.71 -11.69 -19.65
C PHE A 236 21.08 -12.37 -20.97
N PRO A 237 20.96 -13.70 -21.09
CA PRO A 237 21.19 -14.37 -22.35
C PRO A 237 20.25 -13.78 -23.41
N ASP A 238 20.75 -13.61 -24.64
CA ASP A 238 19.92 -13.24 -25.78
C ASP A 238 18.80 -14.26 -25.92
N VAL A 239 17.64 -13.95 -25.36
CA VAL A 239 16.40 -14.62 -25.71
C VAL A 239 16.16 -14.22 -27.16
N ALA A 240 16.54 -15.12 -28.08
CA ALA A 240 16.20 -15.01 -29.49
C ALA A 240 14.74 -14.56 -29.55
N HIS A 241 14.53 -13.35 -30.09
CA HIS A 241 13.24 -12.73 -30.21
C HIS A 241 12.23 -13.77 -30.71
N VAL A 242 11.26 -14.14 -29.87
CA VAL A 242 10.06 -14.78 -30.37
C VAL A 242 9.39 -13.69 -31.21
N GLU A 243 9.55 -13.78 -32.53
CA GLU A 243 8.98 -12.84 -33.49
C GLU A 243 7.46 -12.81 -33.30
N GLY A 244 7.01 -11.79 -32.58
CA GLY A 244 5.62 -11.49 -32.28
C GLY A 244 5.52 -10.02 -31.92
N GLN A 245 5.70 -9.18 -32.94
CA GLN A 245 5.49 -7.72 -32.99
C GLN A 245 5.11 -7.03 -31.66
N VAL A 246 6.11 -6.46 -30.98
CA VAL A 246 5.90 -5.23 -30.19
C VAL A 246 7.08 -4.31 -30.51
N SER A 247 6.79 -3.22 -31.21
CA SER A 247 7.78 -2.16 -31.46
C SER A 247 7.96 -1.34 -30.18
N PRO A 248 9.19 -1.11 -29.69
CA PRO A 248 9.40 -0.22 -28.56
C PRO A 248 9.38 1.24 -29.04
N SER A 249 8.41 2.02 -28.56
CA SER A 249 8.50 3.49 -28.59
C SER A 249 9.56 3.93 -27.59
N GLY A 250 10.78 4.16 -28.07
CA GLY A 250 11.91 4.60 -27.25
C GLY A 250 11.73 6.04 -26.72
N GLY A 251 11.58 6.18 -25.41
CA GLY A 251 11.96 7.37 -24.67
C GLY A 251 13.26 7.08 -23.93
N ALA A 252 14.34 7.75 -24.30
CA ALA A 252 15.63 7.65 -23.61
C ALA A 252 15.55 8.37 -22.25
N PRO A 253 16.03 7.77 -21.15
CA PRO A 253 16.29 8.54 -19.94
C PRO A 253 17.54 9.40 -20.15
N ALA A 254 17.38 10.71 -20.07
CA ALA A 254 18.46 11.66 -19.96
C ALA A 254 19.04 11.57 -18.55
N ASP A 255 20.25 11.05 -18.41
CA ASP A 255 21.05 11.23 -17.21
C ASP A 255 22.52 11.44 -17.62
N GLN A 256 22.88 12.72 -17.77
CA GLN A 256 24.27 13.17 -17.75
C GLN A 256 24.41 14.20 -16.63
N ALA A 257 24.60 13.71 -15.42
CA ALA A 257 25.22 14.48 -14.34
C ALA A 257 26.54 13.79 -13.98
N GLN A 258 27.65 14.40 -14.38
CA GLN A 258 29.00 13.98 -14.01
C GLN A 258 29.25 14.28 -12.52
N PRO A 259 29.83 13.36 -11.73
CA PRO A 259 30.27 13.67 -10.37
C PRO A 259 31.69 14.25 -10.39
N GLU A 260 31.86 15.47 -9.86
CA GLU A 260 33.17 16.01 -9.50
C GLU A 260 33.72 15.29 -8.25
N GLU A 261 35.01 14.92 -8.34
CA GLU A 261 35.77 14.19 -7.33
C GLU A 261 36.11 15.05 -6.10
N SER A 262 35.87 14.52 -4.90
CA SER A 262 36.59 14.95 -3.70
C SER A 262 37.16 13.74 -2.96
N LYS A 263 38.49 13.64 -2.92
CA LYS A 263 39.26 12.58 -2.24
C LYS A 263 39.20 12.72 -0.69
N PRO A 264 39.36 11.61 0.07
CA PRO A 264 39.14 11.58 1.51
C PRO A 264 40.42 11.81 2.35
N ALA A 265 40.24 12.24 3.60
CA ALA A 265 41.27 12.23 4.64
C ALA A 265 40.98 11.08 5.64
N ALA A 266 42.02 10.31 5.94
CA ALA A 266 42.00 9.11 6.77
C ALA A 266 42.33 9.38 8.25
N THR A 267 41.83 8.51 9.14
CA THR A 267 42.42 7.97 10.41
C THR A 267 41.25 7.42 11.27
N GLY A 268 41.30 6.34 12.04
CA GLY A 268 42.36 5.44 12.48
C GLY A 268 41.75 4.12 12.98
N ALA A 269 42.62 3.20 13.43
CA ALA A 269 42.36 1.76 13.50
C ALA A 269 42.05 1.19 14.89
N GLY A 270 41.29 0.07 14.90
CA GLY A 270 41.43 -1.09 15.80
C GLY A 270 40.29 -1.32 16.83
N PRO A 271 40.13 -2.55 17.40
CA PRO A 271 40.61 -3.87 16.98
C PRO A 271 39.48 -4.93 16.83
N THR A 272 39.81 -6.00 16.10
CA THR A 272 39.02 -7.24 15.90
C THR A 272 39.14 -8.20 17.10
N PRO A 273 38.22 -9.17 17.25
CA PRO A 273 38.71 -10.54 17.50
C PRO A 273 38.08 -11.63 16.61
N ALA A 274 38.95 -12.58 16.23
CA ALA A 274 38.81 -14.04 16.03
C ALA A 274 37.43 -14.58 15.58
N GLY A 275 37.28 -15.34 14.50
CA GLY A 275 38.14 -16.36 13.92
C GLY A 275 37.28 -17.60 13.64
N GLN A 276 36.84 -17.79 12.40
CA GLN A 276 36.18 -19.01 11.92
C GLN A 276 36.64 -19.31 10.49
N GLN A 277 36.96 -20.58 10.24
CA GLN A 277 37.49 -21.10 8.97
C GLN A 277 36.55 -20.82 7.79
N PRO A 278 37.07 -20.66 6.55
CA PRO A 278 36.24 -20.41 5.39
C PRO A 278 35.45 -21.68 5.03
N GLY A 279 34.17 -21.68 5.40
CA GLY A 279 33.17 -22.57 4.81
C GLY A 279 32.94 -22.18 3.36
N ALA A 280 32.84 -23.19 2.48
CA ALA A 280 32.72 -23.05 1.03
C ALA A 280 31.69 -21.98 0.59
N ASP A 281 32.00 -21.29 -0.51
CA ASP A 281 31.08 -20.38 -1.19
C ASP A 281 29.69 -21.04 -1.36
N PRO A 282 28.60 -20.36 -1.01
CA PRO A 282 27.26 -20.89 -1.22
C PRO A 282 27.04 -21.08 -2.72
N LYS A 283 26.97 -22.35 -3.16
CA LYS A 283 26.62 -22.69 -4.53
C LYS A 283 25.18 -22.24 -4.77
N VAL A 284 25.01 -21.33 -5.72
CA VAL A 284 23.70 -20.98 -6.28
C VAL A 284 23.04 -22.28 -6.76
N GLY A 285 21.86 -22.58 -6.24
CA GLY A 285 21.11 -23.77 -6.65
C GLY A 285 20.85 -23.74 -8.15
N ALA A 286 20.91 -24.92 -8.79
CA ALA A 286 20.58 -25.06 -10.20
C ALA A 286 19.18 -24.48 -10.49
N GLU A 287 18.98 -23.98 -11.72
CA GLU A 287 17.71 -23.50 -12.25
C GLU A 287 16.68 -24.63 -12.31
N GLU A 288 16.12 -24.98 -11.17
CA GLU A 288 14.98 -25.88 -11.06
C GLU A 288 13.84 -25.12 -10.40
N SER A 289 12.72 -25.05 -11.12
CA SER A 289 11.47 -24.53 -10.60
C SER A 289 11.14 -25.19 -9.26
N SER A 290 10.60 -24.43 -8.31
CA SER A 290 10.16 -24.93 -7.00
C SER A 290 9.18 -26.11 -7.11
N ALA A 291 8.50 -26.25 -8.26
CA ALA A 291 7.61 -27.38 -8.58
C ALA A 291 8.33 -28.72 -8.83
N GLN A 292 9.65 -28.73 -9.08
CA GLN A 292 10.42 -29.92 -9.41
C GLN A 292 11.29 -30.43 -8.26
N ARG A 293 11.28 -29.76 -7.11
CA ARG A 293 12.05 -30.17 -5.95
C ARG A 293 11.44 -31.46 -5.34
N PRO A 294 12.23 -32.52 -5.12
CA PRO A 294 11.72 -33.72 -4.47
C PRO A 294 11.26 -33.40 -3.04
N PRO A 295 10.08 -33.90 -2.60
CA PRO A 295 9.55 -33.61 -1.27
C PRO A 295 10.48 -34.17 -0.20
N THR A 296 10.88 -33.31 0.75
CA THR A 296 11.83 -33.66 1.81
C THR A 296 11.15 -33.98 3.13
N THR A 297 9.88 -33.56 3.27
CA THR A 297 9.05 -33.83 4.43
C THR A 297 7.63 -34.25 4.00
N PRO A 298 6.86 -34.95 4.86
CA PRO A 298 5.48 -35.35 4.55
C PRO A 298 4.53 -34.18 4.24
N SER A 299 4.82 -32.96 4.71
CA SER A 299 4.03 -31.76 4.40
C SER A 299 4.29 -31.20 3.00
N ASP A 300 5.35 -31.63 2.33
CA ASP A 300 5.73 -31.15 0.99
C ASP A 300 4.96 -31.85 -0.15
N ALA A 301 4.07 -32.80 0.16
CA ALA A 301 3.33 -33.57 -0.83
C ALA A 301 1.88 -33.09 -0.97
N SER A 302 1.51 -32.62 -2.17
CA SER A 302 0.12 -32.32 -2.52
C SER A 302 -0.81 -33.54 -2.35
N PRO A 303 -2.12 -33.33 -2.11
CA PRO A 303 -3.09 -34.41 -1.89
C PRO A 303 -3.11 -35.49 -2.98
N GLU A 304 -2.86 -35.10 -4.24
CA GLU A 304 -2.75 -36.01 -5.39
C GLU A 304 -1.51 -36.91 -5.31
N GLY A 305 -0.40 -36.42 -4.75
CA GLY A 305 0.83 -37.18 -4.54
C GLY A 305 0.71 -38.21 -3.42
N GLN A 306 -0.08 -37.91 -2.39
CA GLN A 306 -0.38 -38.83 -1.29
C GLN A 306 -1.27 -40.00 -1.76
N GLN A 307 -2.29 -39.73 -2.58
CA GLN A 307 -3.14 -40.79 -3.16
C GLN A 307 -2.39 -41.74 -4.10
N ARG A 308 -1.40 -41.22 -4.84
CA ARG A 308 -0.59 -42.03 -5.76
C ARG A 308 0.38 -42.97 -5.03
N ARG A 309 0.92 -42.54 -3.89
CA ARG A 309 1.72 -43.38 -2.98
C ARG A 309 0.88 -44.46 -2.29
N GLN A 310 -0.29 -44.08 -1.77
CA GLN A 310 -1.20 -45.04 -1.13
C GLN A 310 -1.55 -46.20 -2.09
N ARG A 311 -1.89 -45.88 -3.35
CA ARG A 311 -2.16 -46.89 -4.39
C ARG A 311 -0.96 -47.76 -4.75
N SER A 312 0.27 -47.24 -4.65
CA SER A 312 1.47 -48.01 -4.96
C SER A 312 1.89 -48.95 -3.82
N ASP A 313 1.58 -48.59 -2.59
CA ASP A 313 1.88 -49.41 -1.41
C ASP A 313 0.84 -50.53 -1.27
N ASP A 314 -0.45 -50.26 -1.50
CA ASP A 314 -1.50 -51.28 -1.54
C ASP A 314 -1.27 -52.34 -2.64
N ALA A 315 -0.65 -51.93 -3.76
CA ALA A 315 -0.30 -52.82 -4.87
C ALA A 315 0.95 -53.69 -4.60
N LYS A 316 1.72 -53.39 -3.55
CA LYS A 316 2.88 -54.21 -3.13
C LYS A 316 2.53 -55.22 -2.04
N GLU A 317 1.39 -55.06 -1.37
CA GLU A 317 0.91 -55.98 -0.32
C GLU A 317 -0.19 -56.96 -0.81
N SER A 318 -0.46 -57.02 -2.13
CA SER A 318 -1.36 -58.01 -2.75
C SER A 318 -0.63 -59.03 -3.63
#